data_AF-X7EAZ3-F1
#
_entry.id   AF-X7EAZ3-F1
#
_cell.length_a   1.000
_cell.length_b   1.000
_cell.length_c   1.000
_cell.angle_alpha   90.00
_cell.angle_beta   90.00
_cell.angle_gamma   90.00
#
_symmetry.space_group_name_H-M   'P 1'
#
loop_
_entity.id
_entity.type
_entity.pdbx_description
1 polymer ?
#
loop_
_entity_poly.entity_id
_entity_poly.type
_entity_poly.pdbx_seq_one_letter_code
_entity_poly.pdbx_strand_id
1 'polypeptide(L)'
;MPKTPTKTDAEIRTAILAFRDQHGEWPTYHQVREVLGGAAGNDRLARISRSVKIDVERRPGTATAQELEAAIVAGIHAELNATEEPLLVLEDIRRRVIEALETAERQCLEREVGRRRVMQEQLRSVDGILDSLSKGVEAGKACARVAEHIVPPGCRRRAARRPSRVRRHRAPHSIALCGLFGPPTSREILYGVPSRVRPDRKISE
;
A
#
# COMPACT_ATOMS: atom_id res chain seq x y z
N MET A 1 -0.07 -81.05 23.53
CA MET A 1 -0.77 -79.80 23.90
C MET A 1 0.14 -78.63 23.56
N PRO A 2 -0.30 -77.63 22.77
CA PRO A 2 0.52 -76.46 22.48
C PRO A 2 0.69 -75.64 23.77
N LYS A 3 1.94 -75.38 24.16
CA LYS A 3 2.27 -74.49 25.28
C LYS A 3 1.85 -73.08 24.87
N THR A 4 0.92 -72.48 25.60
CA THR A 4 0.55 -71.07 25.40
C THR A 4 1.81 -70.20 25.55
N PRO A 5 2.05 -69.26 24.62
CA PRO A 5 3.24 -68.41 24.70
C PRO A 5 3.16 -67.59 25.99
N THR A 6 4.19 -67.73 26.83
CA THR A 6 4.29 -66.99 28.09
C THR A 6 4.64 -65.55 27.77
N LYS A 7 3.73 -64.62 28.05
CA LYS A 7 3.94 -63.17 27.87
C LYS A 7 5.12 -62.68 28.71
N THR A 8 5.84 -61.67 28.21
CA THR A 8 7.00 -61.06 28.86
C THR A 8 6.60 -60.09 29.98
N ASP A 9 7.53 -59.77 30.89
CA ASP A 9 7.27 -58.80 31.97
C ASP A 9 6.95 -57.41 31.42
N ALA A 10 7.56 -57.03 30.29
CA ALA A 10 7.30 -55.77 29.60
C ALA A 10 5.86 -55.69 29.07
N GLU A 11 5.38 -56.73 28.38
CA GLU A 11 3.99 -56.79 27.91
C GLU A 11 2.98 -56.70 29.07
N ILE A 12 3.27 -57.37 30.20
CA ILE A 12 2.44 -57.28 31.41
C ILE A 12 2.43 -55.86 31.96
N ARG A 13 3.59 -55.18 32.03
CA ARG A 13 3.69 -53.78 32.47
C ARG A 13 2.87 -52.86 31.57
N THR A 14 3.02 -53.00 30.26
CA THR A 14 2.29 -52.19 29.28
C THR A 14 0.78 -52.39 29.40
N ALA A 15 0.31 -53.63 29.56
CA ALA A 15 -1.11 -53.91 29.76
C ALA A 15 -1.66 -53.30 31.05
N ILE A 16 -0.90 -53.35 32.15
CA ILE A 16 -1.29 -52.74 33.43
C ILE A 16 -1.40 -51.22 33.32
N LEU A 17 -0.42 -50.58 32.67
CA LEU A 17 -0.42 -49.13 32.47
C LEU A 17 -1.55 -48.68 31.53
N ALA A 18 -1.71 -49.35 30.39
CA ALA A 18 -2.77 -49.03 29.43
C ALA A 18 -4.17 -49.15 30.05
N PHE A 19 -4.42 -50.17 30.88
CA PHE A 19 -5.68 -50.29 31.60
C PHE A 19 -5.89 -49.13 32.58
N ARG A 20 -4.86 -48.75 33.33
CA ARG A 20 -4.95 -47.63 34.27
C ARG A 20 -5.20 -46.31 33.55
N ASP A 21 -4.55 -46.08 32.41
CA ASP A 21 -4.74 -44.87 31.62
C ASP A 21 -6.16 -44.78 31.05
N GLN A 22 -6.79 -45.92 30.73
CA GLN A 22 -8.15 -45.97 30.19
C GLN A 22 -9.25 -45.89 31.26
N HIS A 23 -9.04 -46.49 32.43
CA HIS A 23 -10.08 -46.66 33.44
C HIS A 23 -9.85 -45.88 34.74
N GLY A 24 -8.68 -45.26 34.92
CA GLY A 24 -8.30 -44.53 36.14
C GLY A 24 -8.00 -45.42 37.36
N GLU A 25 -8.25 -46.73 37.28
CA GLU A 25 -8.08 -47.69 38.36
C GLU A 25 -7.04 -48.76 38.02
N TRP A 26 -6.53 -49.44 39.06
CA TRP A 26 -5.58 -50.52 38.88
C TRP A 26 -6.29 -51.83 38.47
N PRO A 27 -5.85 -52.50 37.40
CA PRO A 27 -6.50 -53.74 36.96
C PRO A 27 -6.32 -54.88 37.96
N THR A 28 -7.34 -55.73 38.04
CA THR A 28 -7.28 -57.03 38.73
C THR A 28 -6.45 -58.03 37.91
N TYR A 29 -5.94 -59.08 38.55
CA TYR A 29 -5.17 -60.12 37.84
C TYR A 29 -5.97 -60.85 36.76
N HIS A 30 -7.29 -60.94 36.93
CA HIS A 30 -8.19 -61.47 35.90
C HIS A 30 -8.17 -60.59 34.65
N GLN A 31 -8.40 -59.29 34.81
CA GLN A 31 -8.42 -58.32 33.71
C GLN A 31 -7.08 -58.27 32.98
N VAL A 32 -5.95 -58.31 33.70
CA VAL A 32 -4.63 -58.36 33.05
C VAL A 32 -4.47 -59.63 32.19
N ARG A 33 -5.00 -60.78 32.63
CA ARG A 33 -4.94 -62.03 31.84
C ARG A 33 -5.86 -62.00 30.63
N GLU A 34 -7.04 -61.40 30.75
CA GLU A 34 -7.96 -61.20 29.63
C GLU A 34 -7.31 -60.34 28.54
N VAL A 35 -6.72 -59.20 28.92
CA VAL A 35 -6.02 -58.30 27.98
C VAL A 35 -4.83 -58.99 27.32
N LEU A 36 -4.12 -59.84 28.05
CA LEU A 36 -2.93 -60.54 27.55
C LEU A 36 -3.23 -61.84 26.80
N GLY A 37 -4.46 -62.35 26.87
CA GLY A 37 -4.89 -63.60 26.23
C GLY A 37 -4.08 -64.83 26.69
N GLY A 38 -3.60 -64.87 27.93
CA GLY A 38 -2.64 -65.90 28.35
C GLY A 38 -2.47 -66.12 29.86
N ALA A 39 -1.86 -67.26 30.20
CA ALA A 39 -1.59 -67.66 31.58
C ALA A 39 -0.36 -66.93 32.15
N ALA A 40 -0.60 -65.92 32.99
CA ALA A 40 0.43 -65.31 33.83
C ALA A 40 0.22 -65.75 35.30
N GLY A 41 1.26 -66.31 35.92
CA GLY A 41 1.21 -66.74 37.33
C GLY A 41 0.92 -65.58 38.29
N ASN A 42 0.13 -65.83 39.35
CA ASN A 42 -0.29 -64.81 40.32
C ASN A 42 0.90 -64.08 40.96
N ASP A 43 1.96 -64.81 41.33
CA ASP A 43 3.14 -64.22 41.99
C ASP A 43 3.90 -63.27 41.07
N ARG A 44 3.94 -63.61 39.78
CA ARG A 44 4.58 -62.78 38.75
C ARG A 44 3.78 -61.51 38.51
N LEU A 45 2.46 -61.60 38.42
CA LEU A 45 1.56 -60.44 38.31
C LEU A 45 1.66 -59.54 39.55
N ALA A 46 1.72 -60.12 40.75
CA ALA A 46 1.83 -59.39 42.00
C ALA A 46 3.15 -58.61 42.12
N ARG A 47 4.26 -59.20 41.65
CA ARG A 47 5.57 -58.53 41.61
C ARG A 47 5.57 -57.36 40.62
N ILE A 48 5.08 -57.60 39.40
CA ILE A 48 5.06 -56.58 38.34
C ILE A 48 4.09 -55.44 38.70
N SER A 49 2.89 -55.77 39.18
CA SER A 49 1.89 -54.77 39.60
C SER A 49 2.42 -53.87 40.72
N ARG A 50 3.09 -54.43 41.73
CA ARG A 50 3.73 -53.65 42.80
C ARG A 50 4.84 -52.73 42.26
N SER A 51 5.70 -53.24 41.38
CA SER A 51 6.76 -52.43 40.73
C SER A 51 6.14 -51.25 39.98
N VAL A 52 5.13 -51.50 39.13
CA VAL A 52 4.49 -50.45 38.33
C VAL A 52 3.75 -49.43 39.20
N LYS A 53 3.09 -49.89 40.27
CA LYS A 53 2.46 -48.99 41.27
C LYS A 53 3.48 -48.03 41.86
N ILE A 54 4.60 -48.58 42.34
CA ILE A 54 5.71 -47.80 42.89
C ILE A 54 6.29 -46.87 41.82
N ASP A 55 6.51 -47.33 40.60
CA ASP A 55 7.10 -46.53 39.52
C ASP A 55 6.21 -45.33 39.16
N VAL A 56 4.88 -45.49 39.20
CA VAL A 56 3.95 -44.38 38.94
C VAL A 56 3.78 -43.48 40.17
N GLU A 57 3.73 -44.03 41.38
CA GLU A 57 3.62 -43.25 42.63
C GLU A 57 4.91 -42.49 42.94
N ARG A 58 6.08 -43.04 42.57
CA ARG A 58 7.40 -42.42 42.72
C ARG A 58 7.86 -41.67 41.49
N ARG A 59 7.06 -41.62 40.42
CA ARG A 59 7.38 -40.74 39.30
C ARG A 59 7.47 -39.33 39.90
N PRO A 60 8.67 -38.70 39.96
CA PRO A 60 8.76 -37.35 40.45
C PRO A 60 7.80 -36.55 39.58
N GLY A 61 6.88 -35.85 40.24
CA GLY A 61 5.91 -35.01 39.57
C GLY A 61 6.63 -34.24 38.48
N THR A 62 6.13 -34.41 37.25
CA THR A 62 6.07 -33.38 36.24
C THR A 62 6.26 -32.00 36.86
N ALA A 63 7.21 -31.23 36.32
CA ALA A 63 7.45 -29.82 36.62
C ALA A 63 6.21 -29.19 37.24
N THR A 64 6.34 -28.67 38.46
CA THR A 64 5.23 -28.05 39.18
C THR A 64 4.44 -27.15 38.23
N ALA A 65 3.12 -27.04 38.37
CA ALA A 65 2.31 -26.21 37.47
C ALA A 65 2.93 -24.81 37.24
N GLN A 66 3.63 -24.31 38.27
CA GLN A 66 4.39 -23.07 38.28
C GLN A 66 5.67 -23.09 37.42
N GLU A 67 6.42 -24.20 37.37
CA GLU A 67 7.56 -24.39 36.47
C GLU A 67 7.12 -24.58 35.01
N LEU A 68 5.98 -25.25 34.79
CA LEU A 68 5.38 -25.39 33.46
C LEU A 68 4.84 -24.04 32.96
N GLU A 69 4.16 -23.28 33.83
CA GLU A 69 3.76 -21.90 33.54
C GLU A 69 4.98 -21.02 33.26
N ALA A 70 6.04 -21.11 34.06
CA ALA A 70 7.27 -20.35 33.82
C ALA A 70 7.92 -20.72 32.48
N ALA A 71 7.93 -22.00 32.10
CA ALA A 71 8.45 -22.46 30.82
C ALA A 71 7.58 -22.02 29.63
N ILE A 72 6.25 -22.05 29.77
CA ILE A 72 5.31 -21.56 28.75
C ILE A 72 5.43 -20.05 28.60
N VAL A 73 5.47 -19.30 29.70
CA VAL A 73 5.66 -17.84 29.70
C VAL A 73 7.01 -17.46 29.10
N ALA A 74 8.08 -18.21 29.41
CA ALA A 74 9.41 -18.00 28.83
C ALA A 74 9.44 -18.33 27.33
N GLY A 75 8.76 -19.40 26.89
CA GLY A 75 8.61 -19.74 25.47
C GLY A 75 7.85 -18.67 24.69
N ILE A 76 6.74 -18.19 25.24
CA ILE A 76 5.94 -17.09 24.66
C ILE A 76 6.77 -15.80 24.63
N HIS A 77 7.51 -15.46 25.69
CA HIS A 77 8.40 -14.29 25.68
C HIS A 77 9.55 -14.43 24.68
N ALA A 78 10.13 -15.62 24.51
CA ALA A 78 11.18 -15.86 23.53
C ALA A 78 10.66 -15.74 22.10
N GLU A 79 9.46 -16.24 21.80
CA GLU A 79 8.81 -16.08 20.50
C GLU A 79 8.40 -14.63 20.22
N LEU A 80 7.87 -13.90 21.21
CA LEU A 80 7.54 -12.49 21.07
C LEU A 80 8.80 -11.61 20.92
N ASN A 81 9.86 -11.87 21.67
CA ASN A 81 11.14 -11.16 21.52
C ASN A 81 11.85 -11.50 20.20
N ALA A 82 11.61 -12.68 19.61
CA ALA A 82 12.11 -13.02 18.28
C ALA A 82 11.38 -12.26 17.15
N THR A 83 10.30 -11.53 17.46
CA THR A 83 9.51 -10.76 16.47
C THR A 83 9.83 -9.26 16.44
N GLU A 84 10.97 -8.81 16.97
CA GLU A 84 11.41 -7.41 16.80
C GLU A 84 11.69 -7.04 15.33
N GLU A 85 12.16 -7.97 14.52
CA GLU A 85 12.44 -7.75 13.09
C GLU A 85 11.23 -7.25 12.28
N PRO A 86 10.04 -7.87 12.31
CA PRO A 86 8.89 -7.38 11.55
C PRO A 86 8.39 -6.01 12.03
N LEU A 87 8.55 -5.66 13.30
CA LEU A 87 8.21 -4.33 13.82
C LEU A 87 9.16 -3.26 13.28
N LEU A 88 10.46 -3.53 13.27
CA LEU A 88 11.47 -2.62 12.70
C LEU A 88 11.25 -2.41 11.19
N VAL A 89 10.88 -3.46 10.46
CA VAL A 89 10.55 -3.37 9.02
C VAL A 89 9.30 -2.51 8.81
N LEU A 90 8.27 -2.66 9.63
CA LEU A 90 7.07 -1.81 9.58
C LEU A 90 7.38 -0.35 9.89
N GLU A 91 8.26 -0.07 10.84
CA GLU A 91 8.69 1.30 11.15
C GLU A 91 9.51 1.94 10.03
N ASP A 92 10.37 1.17 9.36
CA ASP A 92 11.13 1.63 8.18
C ASP A 92 10.20 1.89 6.99
N ILE A 93 9.23 0.99 6.73
CA ILE A 93 8.20 1.20 5.70
C ILE A 93 7.40 2.47 6.02
N ARG A 94 6.95 2.64 7.26
CA ARG A 94 6.21 3.84 7.69
C ARG A 94 7.02 5.11 7.44
N ARG A 95 8.31 5.11 7.78
CA ARG A 95 9.22 6.24 7.56
C ARG A 95 9.35 6.58 6.08
N ARG A 96 9.60 5.59 5.23
CA ARG A 96 9.73 5.78 3.77
C ARG A 96 8.45 6.30 3.13
N VAL A 97 7.28 5.83 3.58
CA VAL A 97 5.99 6.31 3.09
C VAL A 97 5.78 7.78 3.45
N ILE A 98 6.07 8.17 4.70
CA ILE A 98 5.97 9.57 5.14
C ILE A 98 6.89 10.46 4.31
N GLU A 99 8.16 10.07 4.13
CA GLU A 99 9.12 10.85 3.34
C GLU A 99 8.71 10.96 1.86
N ALA A 100 8.17 9.89 1.27
CA ALA A 100 7.64 9.92 -0.10
C ALA A 100 6.42 10.85 -0.24
N LEU A 101 5.54 10.90 0.78
CA LEU A 101 4.40 11.81 0.78
C LEU A 101 4.84 13.27 0.93
N GLU A 102 5.76 13.56 1.86
CA GLU A 102 6.29 14.93 2.04
C GLU A 102 7.01 15.44 0.79
N THR A 103 7.79 14.59 0.14
CA THR A 103 8.48 14.95 -1.11
C THR A 103 7.50 15.17 -2.27
N ALA A 104 6.47 14.33 -2.40
CA ALA A 104 5.43 14.51 -3.41
C ALA A 104 4.63 15.80 -3.19
N GLU A 105 4.30 16.13 -1.94
CA GLU A 105 3.62 17.38 -1.59
C GLU A 105 4.47 18.60 -1.95
N ARG A 106 5.76 18.62 -1.56
CA ARG A 106 6.68 19.70 -1.92
C ARG A 106 6.77 19.91 -3.42
N GLN A 107 6.95 18.83 -4.19
CA GLN A 107 6.99 18.92 -5.65
C GLN A 107 5.68 19.43 -6.25
N CYS A 108 4.54 19.04 -5.69
CA CYS A 108 3.24 19.51 -6.14
C CYS A 108 3.10 21.02 -5.92
N LEU A 109 3.46 21.50 -4.73
CA LEU A 109 3.45 22.91 -4.37
C LEU A 109 4.43 23.72 -5.23
N GLU A 110 5.64 23.24 -5.45
CA GLU A 110 6.63 23.90 -6.33
C GLU A 110 6.12 24.04 -7.76
N ARG A 111 5.50 23.00 -8.32
CA ARG A 111 4.88 23.07 -9.65
C ARG A 111 3.74 24.08 -9.69
N GLU A 112 2.92 24.13 -8.66
CA GLU A 112 1.81 25.09 -8.56
C GLU A 112 2.32 26.54 -8.42
N VAL A 113 3.34 26.77 -7.60
CA VAL A 113 4.02 28.08 -7.49
C VAL A 113 4.63 28.46 -8.84
N GLY A 114 5.28 27.53 -9.54
CA GLY A 114 5.81 27.75 -10.88
C GLY A 114 4.72 28.16 -11.88
N ARG A 115 3.60 27.42 -11.92
CA ARG A 115 2.43 27.77 -12.76
C ARG A 115 1.91 29.18 -12.46
N ARG A 116 1.77 29.54 -11.18
CA ARG A 116 1.30 30.86 -10.77
C ARG A 116 2.26 31.97 -11.17
N ARG A 117 3.57 31.75 -11.06
CA ARG A 117 4.58 32.72 -11.52
C ARG A 117 4.46 32.97 -13.02
N VAL A 118 4.36 31.92 -13.83
CA VAL A 118 4.19 32.04 -15.28
C VAL A 118 2.90 32.81 -15.61
N MET A 119 1.79 32.48 -14.95
CA MET A 119 0.53 33.20 -15.13
C MET A 119 0.66 34.69 -14.76
N GLN A 120 1.33 35.00 -13.65
CA GLN A 120 1.58 36.38 -13.23
C GLN A 120 2.46 37.15 -14.23
N GLU A 121 3.48 36.53 -14.79
CA GLU A 121 4.32 37.13 -15.83
C GLU A 121 3.51 37.41 -17.10
N GLN A 122 2.64 36.49 -17.51
CA GLN A 122 1.73 36.68 -18.63
C GLN A 122 0.76 37.85 -18.38
N LEU A 123 0.16 37.93 -17.19
CA LEU A 123 -0.72 39.04 -16.82
C LEU A 123 0.03 40.38 -16.83
N ARG A 124 1.23 40.46 -16.26
CA ARG A 124 2.07 41.67 -16.32
C ARG A 124 2.40 42.08 -17.75
N SER A 125 2.64 41.11 -18.64
CA SER A 125 2.85 41.40 -20.05
C SER A 125 1.60 41.98 -20.72
N VAL A 126 0.41 41.46 -20.40
CA VAL A 126 -0.86 41.98 -20.93
C VAL A 126 -1.10 43.40 -20.40
N ASP A 127 -0.89 43.65 -19.12
CA ASP A 127 -1.03 44.97 -18.51
C ASP A 127 -0.10 45.99 -19.19
N GLY A 128 1.15 45.61 -19.48
CA GLY A 128 2.09 46.47 -20.21
C GLY A 128 1.64 46.83 -21.64
N ILE A 129 0.98 45.90 -22.34
CA ILE A 129 0.39 46.14 -23.67
C ILE A 129 -0.80 47.09 -23.55
N LEU A 130 -1.70 46.87 -22.58
CA LEU A 130 -2.87 47.70 -22.34
C LEU A 130 -2.49 49.13 -21.94
N ASP A 131 -1.48 49.29 -21.09
CA ASP A 131 -0.93 50.59 -20.71
C ASP A 131 -0.37 51.34 -21.91
N SER A 132 0.38 50.63 -22.78
CA SER A 132 0.93 51.20 -24.00
C SER A 132 -0.16 51.65 -24.97
N LEU A 133 -1.21 50.83 -25.13
CA LEU A 133 -2.38 51.16 -25.96
C LEU A 133 -3.11 52.39 -25.40
N SER A 134 -3.35 52.42 -24.09
CA SER A 134 -4.02 53.53 -23.40
C SER A 134 -3.26 54.85 -23.59
N LYS A 135 -1.93 54.84 -23.41
CA LYS A 135 -1.07 56.01 -23.68
C LYS A 135 -1.13 56.43 -25.15
N GLY A 136 -1.15 55.49 -26.09
CA GLY A 136 -1.31 55.77 -27.51
C GLY A 136 -2.65 56.43 -27.85
N VAL A 137 -3.74 55.98 -27.22
CA VAL A 137 -5.08 56.57 -27.37
C VAL A 137 -5.11 58.01 -26.82
N GLU A 138 -4.56 58.25 -25.63
CA GLU A 138 -4.52 59.59 -25.06
C GLU A 138 -3.62 60.54 -25.86
N ALA A 139 -2.47 60.08 -26.34
CA ALA A 139 -1.63 60.85 -27.26
C ALA A 139 -2.38 61.21 -28.56
N GLY A 140 -3.11 60.24 -29.15
CA GLY A 140 -3.94 60.48 -30.33
C GLY A 140 -5.04 61.51 -30.09
N LYS A 141 -5.73 61.44 -28.93
CA LYS A 141 -6.73 62.44 -28.52
C LYS A 141 -6.10 63.82 -28.34
N ALA A 142 -4.92 63.92 -27.73
CA ALA A 142 -4.22 65.19 -27.57
C ALA A 142 -3.86 65.80 -28.92
N CYS A 143 -3.32 65.02 -29.85
CA CYS A 143 -3.03 65.46 -31.22
C CYS A 143 -4.29 65.92 -31.96
N ALA A 144 -5.41 65.22 -31.82
CA ALA A 144 -6.67 65.61 -32.44
C ALA A 144 -7.18 66.98 -31.94
N ARG A 145 -7.12 67.23 -30.62
CA ARG A 145 -7.50 68.54 -30.04
C ARG A 145 -6.58 69.67 -30.52
N VAL A 146 -5.28 69.41 -30.60
CA VAL A 146 -4.31 70.40 -31.13
C VAL A 146 -4.61 70.70 -32.60
N ALA A 147 -4.93 69.69 -33.41
CA ALA A 147 -5.33 69.88 -34.80
C ALA A 147 -6.63 70.69 -34.94
N GLU A 148 -7.61 70.50 -34.05
CA GLU A 148 -8.85 71.29 -34.02
C GLU A 148 -8.62 72.77 -33.67
N HIS A 149 -7.60 73.09 -32.87
CA HIS A 149 -7.24 74.47 -32.53
C HIS A 149 -6.35 75.16 -33.58
N ILE A 150 -5.67 74.38 -34.45
CA ILE A 150 -4.87 74.92 -35.56
C ILE A 150 -5.75 75.25 -36.79
N VAL A 151 -6.95 74.67 -36.88
CA VAL A 151 -7.91 75.05 -37.94
C VAL A 151 -8.66 76.32 -37.52
N PRO A 152 -8.51 77.45 -38.25
CA PRO A 152 -9.18 78.69 -37.90
C PRO A 152 -10.72 78.56 -38.03
N PRO A 153 -11.52 79.29 -37.22
CA PRO A 153 -12.98 79.16 -37.12
C PRO A 153 -13.77 79.64 -38.36
N GLY A 154 -13.15 79.66 -39.54
CA GLY A 154 -13.77 80.01 -40.82
C GLY A 154 -13.82 78.87 -41.85
N CYS A 155 -13.16 77.73 -41.61
CA CYS A 155 -13.03 76.67 -42.63
C CYS A 155 -14.10 75.55 -42.54
N ARG A 156 -15.21 75.75 -41.83
CA ARG A 156 -16.35 74.82 -41.86
C ARG A 156 -17.21 75.04 -43.11
N ARG A 157 -16.68 74.81 -44.31
CA ARG A 157 -17.54 74.53 -45.49
C ARG A 157 -16.92 73.50 -46.45
N ARG A 158 -17.69 72.43 -46.62
CA ARG A 158 -17.77 71.48 -47.75
C ARG A 158 -16.62 70.47 -47.90
N ALA A 159 -16.82 69.31 -47.28
CA ALA A 159 -16.45 68.03 -47.86
C ALA A 159 -17.62 67.03 -47.73
N ALA A 160 -18.79 67.42 -48.24
CA ALA A 160 -19.82 66.44 -48.61
C ALA A 160 -19.58 66.07 -50.08
N ARG A 161 -19.49 64.76 -50.34
CA ARG A 161 -19.37 64.07 -51.63
C ARG A 161 -17.98 64.01 -52.26
N ARG A 162 -17.25 62.92 -51.95
CA ARG A 162 -16.62 62.03 -52.95
C ARG A 162 -16.25 60.69 -52.28
N PRO A 163 -16.71 59.54 -52.79
CA PRO A 163 -16.19 58.25 -52.33
C PRO A 163 -14.83 58.05 -53.00
N SER A 164 -13.76 58.29 -52.24
CA SER A 164 -12.41 58.02 -52.70
C SER A 164 -12.13 56.53 -52.60
N ARG A 165 -12.05 55.88 -53.77
CA ARG A 165 -11.52 54.54 -54.02
C ARG A 165 -10.49 54.10 -52.96
N VAL A 166 -10.75 52.96 -52.33
CA VAL A 166 -9.78 52.18 -51.57
C VAL A 166 -8.64 51.77 -52.52
N ARG A 167 -7.57 52.56 -52.57
CA ARG A 167 -6.28 52.11 -53.09
C ARG A 167 -5.57 51.37 -51.96
N ARG A 168 -5.57 50.04 -52.07
CA ARG A 168 -4.67 49.17 -51.31
C ARG A 168 -3.23 49.56 -51.64
N HIS A 169 -2.58 50.30 -50.74
CA HIS A 169 -1.14 50.33 -50.69
C HIS A 169 -0.67 49.23 -49.74
N ARG A 170 -0.02 48.22 -50.35
CA ARG A 170 0.87 47.27 -49.68
C ARG A 170 1.88 48.06 -48.85
N ALA A 171 1.89 47.86 -47.54
CA ALA A 171 3.08 48.06 -46.73
C ALA A 171 3.95 46.79 -46.81
N PRO A 172 5.28 46.91 -46.88
CA PRO A 172 6.18 45.79 -47.13
C PRO A 172 6.35 44.89 -45.91
N HIS A 173 6.51 43.61 -46.18
CA HIS A 173 6.93 42.58 -45.24
C HIS A 173 8.34 42.88 -44.71
N SER A 174 8.52 42.89 -43.39
CA SER A 174 9.65 42.22 -42.71
C SER A 174 9.61 42.43 -41.20
N ILE A 175 8.96 41.54 -40.45
CA ILE A 175 9.57 40.90 -39.28
C ILE A 175 9.10 39.44 -39.32
N ALA A 176 10.04 38.57 -39.67
CA ALA A 176 9.87 37.13 -39.62
C ALA A 176 9.79 36.71 -38.14
N LEU A 177 8.72 36.01 -37.77
CA LEU A 177 8.68 35.04 -36.67
C LEU A 177 7.50 34.08 -36.96
N CYS A 178 7.72 33.18 -37.91
CA CYS A 178 6.96 31.94 -38.02
C CYS A 178 7.93 30.81 -37.68
N GLY A 179 7.74 30.25 -36.50
CA GLY A 179 8.43 29.08 -36.00
C GLY A 179 7.62 28.48 -34.87
N LEU A 180 6.60 27.71 -35.26
CA LEU A 180 5.95 26.66 -34.47
C LEU A 180 5.06 27.14 -33.31
N PHE A 181 3.75 27.09 -33.52
CA PHE A 181 2.76 26.29 -32.77
C PHE A 181 1.37 26.86 -33.04
N GLY A 182 0.62 26.20 -33.92
CA GLY A 182 -0.83 26.39 -34.00
C GLY A 182 -1.49 25.88 -32.72
N PRO A 183 -2.67 26.42 -32.34
CA PRO A 183 -3.39 25.94 -31.17
C PRO A 183 -3.90 24.52 -31.44
N PRO A 184 -3.73 23.55 -30.51
CA PRO A 184 -4.51 22.33 -30.61
C PRO A 184 -5.96 22.70 -30.31
N THR A 185 -6.80 22.47 -31.30
CA THR A 185 -8.25 22.46 -31.19
C THR A 185 -8.65 21.42 -30.15
N SER A 186 -9.54 21.82 -29.24
CA SER A 186 -10.20 20.93 -28.30
C SER A 186 -11.06 19.91 -29.05
N ARG A 187 -10.52 18.73 -29.36
CA ARG A 187 -11.24 17.46 -29.53
C ARG A 187 -10.23 16.33 -29.67
N GLU A 188 -10.53 15.22 -29.00
CA GLU A 188 -9.76 13.96 -28.95
C GLU A 188 -8.60 13.89 -27.96
N ILE A 189 -8.89 13.89 -26.65
CA ILE A 189 -8.32 12.88 -25.73
C ILE A 189 -9.42 12.50 -24.73
N LEU A 190 -10.36 11.68 -25.20
CA LEU A 190 -11.14 10.77 -24.36
C LEU A 190 -10.40 9.42 -24.40
N TYR A 191 -10.09 8.89 -23.22
CA TYR A 191 -9.63 7.53 -22.93
C TYR A 191 -8.21 7.12 -23.37
N GLY A 192 -7.31 7.07 -22.39
CA GLY A 192 -6.01 6.40 -22.45
C GLY A 192 -5.72 5.70 -21.13
N VAL A 193 -6.58 4.77 -20.74
CA VAL A 193 -6.31 3.76 -19.69
C VAL A 193 -5.29 2.76 -20.24
N PRO A 194 -4.16 2.47 -19.59
CA PRO A 194 -3.40 1.28 -19.88
C PRO A 194 -3.88 0.14 -18.98
N SER A 195 -4.50 -0.89 -19.57
CA SER A 195 -4.29 -2.32 -19.23
C SER A 195 -5.42 -3.18 -19.80
N ARG A 196 -5.24 -3.69 -21.02
CA ARG A 196 -5.84 -4.96 -21.43
C ARG A 196 -4.79 -6.05 -21.22
N VAL A 197 -4.86 -6.70 -20.07
CA VAL A 197 -4.47 -8.10 -19.94
C VAL A 197 -5.59 -8.91 -20.60
N ARG A 198 -5.28 -9.66 -21.66
CA ARG A 198 -6.18 -10.70 -22.17
C ARG A 198 -5.95 -11.99 -21.38
N PRO A 199 -7.00 -12.67 -20.90
CA PRO A 199 -6.97 -14.06 -20.51
C PRO A 199 -7.45 -14.93 -21.69
N ASP A 200 -6.59 -15.81 -22.19
CA ASP A 200 -6.94 -17.01 -22.94
C ASP A 200 -6.06 -18.11 -22.29
N ARG A 201 -6.50 -19.32 -21.97
CA ARG A 201 -7.72 -20.08 -22.23
C ARG A 201 -7.66 -21.25 -21.25
N LYS A 202 -8.83 -21.78 -20.88
CA LYS A 202 -8.98 -23.09 -20.25
C LYS A 202 -8.31 -24.17 -21.09
N ILE A 203 -7.55 -25.06 -20.45
CA ILE A 203 -7.44 -26.45 -20.87
C ILE A 203 -7.87 -27.27 -19.66
N SER A 204 -8.99 -27.96 -19.83
CA SER A 204 -9.39 -29.09 -19.00
C SER A 204 -8.67 -30.32 -19.53
N GLU A 205 -7.98 -31.06 -18.66
CA GLU A 205 -8.03 -32.51 -18.45
C GLU A 205 -7.07 -32.89 -17.31
#